data_AF-A0A7G9BGG5-F1
#
_entry.id   AF-A0A7G9BGG5-F1
#
_cell.length_a   1.000
_cell.length_b   1.000
_cell.length_c   1.000
_cell.angle_alpha   90.00
_cell.angle_beta   90.00
_cell.angle_gamma   90.00
#
_symmetry.space_group_name_H-M   'P 1'
#
loop_
_entity.id
_entity.type
_entity.pdbx_description
1 polymer ?
#
loop_
_entity_poly.entity_id
_entity_poly.type
_entity_poly.pdbx_seq_one_letter_code
_entity_poly.pdbx_strand_id
1 'polypeptide(L)' 'MEKLINELIQKAGLSPDLAKKASDVVLDYVNKNLPEALKGKGESLLNGNLDVQSILGNKDNGEGGIVNKVKDLF' A
#
# COMPACT_ATOMS: atom_id res chain seq x y z
N MET A 1 -3.69 -4.33 9.96
CA MET A 1 -2.43 -5.07 10.11
C MET A 1 -2.70 -6.47 10.63
N GLU A 2 -3.66 -6.61 11.56
CA GLU A 2 -4.05 -7.89 12.16
C GLU A 2 -4.43 -8.97 11.14
N LYS A 3 -5.13 -8.62 10.05
CA LYS A 3 -5.48 -9.58 9.00
C LYS A 3 -4.24 -10.18 8.31
N LEU A 4 -3.25 -9.34 7.97
CA LEU A 4 -1.99 -9.79 7.36
C LEU A 4 -1.19 -10.67 8.32
N ILE A 5 -1.11 -10.27 9.60
CA ILE A 5 -0.45 -11.06 10.65
C ILE A 5 -1.12 -12.43 10.81
N ASN A 6 -2.45 -12.47 10.86
CA ASN A 6 -3.21 -13.72 10.96
C ASN A 6 -3.00 -14.62 9.74
N GLU A 7 -2.94 -14.06 8.53
CA GLU A 7 -2.61 -14.85 7.35
C GLU A 7 -1.18 -15.39 7.38
N LEU A 8 -0.21 -14.60 7.85
CA LEU A 8 1.18 -15.04 8.03
C LEU A 8 1.29 -16.18 9.06
N ILE A 9 0.53 -16.12 10.15
CA ILE A 9 0.46 -17.20 11.14
C ILE A 9 -0.18 -18.45 10.53
N GLN A 10 -1.36 -18.31 9.91
CA GLN A 10 -2.15 -19.46 9.45
C GLN A 10 -1.61 -20.13 8.19
N LYS A 11 -1.01 -19.35 7.27
CA LYS A 11 -0.58 -19.85 5.95
C LYS A 11 0.92 -20.07 5.88
N ALA A 12 1.72 -19.26 6.55
CA ALA A 12 3.17 -19.40 6.58
C ALA A 12 3.70 -20.05 7.88
N GLY A 13 2.82 -20.36 8.84
CA GLY A 13 3.18 -21.04 10.08
C GLY A 13 4.08 -20.20 10.99
N LEU A 14 4.08 -18.87 10.81
CA LEU A 14 4.92 -17.96 11.58
C LEU A 14 4.38 -17.83 13.01
N SER A 15 5.29 -17.70 13.98
CA SER A 15 4.88 -17.31 15.34
C SER A 15 4.33 -15.89 15.35
N PRO A 16 3.46 -15.52 16.31
CA PRO A 16 2.83 -14.19 16.34
C PRO A 16 3.84 -13.04 16.32
N ASP A 17 4.93 -13.16 17.09
CA ASP A 17 6.00 -12.16 17.12
C ASP A 17 6.75 -12.05 15.79
N LEU A 18 6.99 -13.17 15.12
CA LEU A 18 7.69 -13.18 13.85
C LEU A 18 6.80 -12.69 12.70
N ALA A 19 5.51 -13.04 12.73
CA ALA A 19 4.52 -12.52 11.79
C ALA A 19 4.38 -11.00 11.90
N LYS A 20 4.36 -10.46 13.12
CA LYS A 20 4.34 -9.01 13.36
C LYS A 20 5.59 -8.32 12.79
N LYS A 21 6.78 -8.83 13.11
CA LYS A 21 8.04 -8.31 12.56
C LYS A 21 8.09 -8.39 11.03
N ALA A 22 7.63 -9.50 10.45
CA ALA A 22 7.59 -9.66 9.00
C ALA A 22 6.65 -8.63 8.35
N SER A 23 5.46 -8.40 8.93
CA SER A 23 4.54 -7.37 8.44
C SER A 23 5.11 -5.96 8.57
N ASP A 24 5.84 -5.65 9.64
CA ASP A 24 6.48 -4.34 9.83
C ASP A 24 7.59 -4.09 8.81
N VAL A 25 8.41 -5.10 8.51
CA VAL A 25 9.47 -5.00 7.48
C VAL A 25 8.87 -4.78 6.09
N VAL A 26 7.80 -5.50 5.75
CA VAL A 26 7.11 -5.32 4.47
C VAL A 26 6.50 -3.92 4.38
N LEU A 27 5.87 -3.43 5.46
CA LEU A 27 5.30 -2.10 5.51
C LEU A 27 6.37 -1.01 5.32
N ASP A 28 7.50 -1.12 5.99
CA ASP A 28 8.61 -0.18 5.86
C ASP A 28 9.19 -0.18 4.43
N TYR A 29 9.38 -1.36 3.84
CA TYR A 29 9.81 -1.48 2.44
C TYR A 29 8.80 -0.83 1.49
N VAL A 30 7.51 -1.11 1.64
CA VAL A 30 6.46 -0.53 0.81
C VAL A 30 6.43 0.99 0.97
N ASN A 31 6.45 1.52 2.19
CA ASN A 31 6.46 2.98 2.43
C ASN A 31 7.66 3.69 1.81
N LYS A 32 8.84 3.06 1.80
CA LYS A 32 10.05 3.62 1.18
C LYS A 32 10.01 3.65 -0.34
N ASN A 33 9.31 2.69 -0.95
CA ASN A 33 9.25 2.52 -2.41
C ASN A 33 7.94 3.04 -3.03
N LEU A 34 6.98 3.48 -2.21
CA LEU A 34 5.75 4.08 -2.72
C LEU A 34 6.03 5.46 -3.33
N PRO A 35 5.38 5.78 -4.46
CA PRO A 35 5.37 7.12 -5.02
C PRO A 35 4.93 8.15 -3.96
N GLU A 36 5.39 9.40 -4.09
CA GLU A 36 5.09 10.43 -3.07
C GLU A 36 3.60 10.63 -2.81
N ALA A 37 2.77 10.50 -3.85
CA ALA A 37 1.31 10.56 -3.76
C ALA A 37 0.69 9.46 -2.87
N LEU A 38 1.44 8.41 -2.57
CA LEU A 38 1.03 7.23 -1.80
C LEU A 38 1.82 7.06 -0.50
N LYS A 39 2.80 7.93 -0.22
CA LYS A 39 3.52 7.91 1.06
C LYS A 39 2.52 8.07 2.21
N GLY A 40 2.62 7.20 3.22
CA GLY A 40 1.68 7.15 4.35
C GLY A 40 0.40 6.33 4.10
N LYS A 41 0.14 5.86 2.87
CA LYS A 41 -0.96 4.93 2.56
C LYS A 41 -0.54 3.46 2.58
N GLY A 42 0.72 3.14 2.89
CA GLY A 42 1.24 1.77 2.97
C GLY A 42 0.47 0.87 3.93
N GLU A 43 0.03 1.41 5.07
CA GLU A 43 -0.82 0.64 5.99
C GLU A 43 -2.20 0.37 5.40
N SER A 44 -2.81 1.35 4.74
CA SER A 44 -4.12 1.17 4.08
C SER A 44 -4.05 0.15 2.94
N LEU A 45 -2.94 0.14 2.20
CA LEU A 45 -2.60 -0.86 1.19
C LEU A 45 -2.57 -2.27 1.76
N LEU A 46 -1.74 -2.47 2.79
CA LEU A 46 -1.55 -3.79 3.42
C LEU A 46 -2.78 -4.26 4.20
N ASN A 47 -3.64 -3.34 4.60
CA ASN A 47 -4.94 -3.67 5.20
C ASN A 47 -5.98 -4.10 4.17
N GLY A 48 -5.65 -4.08 2.88
CA GLY A 48 -6.60 -4.36 1.80
C GLY A 48 -7.67 -3.27 1.65
N ASN A 49 -7.49 -2.14 2.32
CA ASN A 49 -8.40 -1.01 2.32
C ASN A 49 -7.89 0.10 1.39
N LEU A 50 -7.24 -0.32 0.30
CA LEU A 50 -6.74 0.62 -0.69
C LEU A 50 -7.92 1.19 -1.47
N ASP A 51 -8.39 2.37 -1.06
CA ASP A 51 -9.32 3.13 -1.87
C ASP A 51 -8.60 3.66 -3.11
N VAL A 52 -8.64 2.86 -4.17
CA VAL A 52 -8.11 3.23 -5.49
C VAL A 52 -8.79 4.49 -6.00
N GLN A 53 -10.07 4.72 -5.64
CA GLN A 53 -10.77 5.98 -5.91
C GLN A 53 -10.18 7.16 -5.12
N SER A 54 -9.71 6.99 -3.89
CA SER A 54 -9.01 8.06 -3.15
C SER A 54 -7.64 8.39 -3.74
N ILE A 55 -7.01 7.41 -4.39
CA ILE A 55 -5.71 7.56 -5.05
C ILE A 55 -5.85 8.21 -6.43
N LEU A 56 -6.86 7.80 -7.19
CA LEU A 56 -7.15 8.33 -8.52
C LEU A 56 -7.94 9.65 -8.45
N GLY A 57 -8.71 9.84 -7.38
CA GLY A 57 -9.65 10.95 -7.17
C GLY A 57 -9.13 12.08 -6.27
N ASN A 58 -7.98 11.94 -5.60
CA ASN A 58 -7.27 13.08 -4.99
C ASN A 58 -6.51 13.91 -6.05
N LYS A 59 -7.11 14.02 -7.22
CA LYS A 59 -6.58 14.60 -8.45
C LYS A 59 -7.51 15.71 -8.92
N ASP A 60 -7.83 16.59 -7.99
CA ASP A 60 -8.47 17.89 -8.21
C ASP A 60 -7.96 18.73 -7.03
N ASN A 61 -6.86 19.48 -7.14
CA ASN A 61 -6.66 20.61 -8.04
C ASN A 61 -5.17 20.83 -8.27
N GLY A 62 -4.71 20.85 -9.52
CA GLY A 62 -3.35 21.28 -9.87
C GLY A 62 -2.65 20.35 -10.86
N GLU A 63 -2.95 20.56 -12.13
CA GLU A 63 -2.09 20.33 -13.31
C GLU A 63 -1.21 19.06 -13.36
N GLY A 64 -1.63 18.09 -14.17
CA GLY A 64 -0.68 17.18 -14.85
C GLY A 64 -0.59 15.74 -14.34
N GLY A 65 -1.56 15.24 -13.58
CA GLY A 65 -1.45 13.88 -13.06
C GLY A 65 -1.65 12.77 -14.12
N ILE A 66 -0.89 11.69 -13.91
CA ILE A 66 -0.95 10.28 -14.38
C ILE A 66 -1.89 9.92 -15.54
N VAL A 67 -3.18 10.26 -15.51
CA VAL A 67 -4.13 10.01 -16.62
C VAL A 67 -3.67 10.59 -17.96
N ASN A 68 -3.10 11.81 -17.99
CA ASN A 68 -2.54 12.34 -19.24
C ASN A 68 -1.32 11.54 -19.68
N LYS A 69 -0.46 11.12 -18.74
CA LYS A 69 0.73 10.32 -19.04
C LYS A 69 0.41 8.93 -19.58
N VAL A 70 -0.69 8.33 -19.15
CA VAL A 70 -1.18 7.04 -19.69
C VAL A 70 -1.84 7.26 -21.06
N LYS A 71 -2.56 8.37 -21.24
CA LYS A 71 -3.16 8.71 -22.54
C LYS A 71 -2.11 9.03 -23.61
N ASP A 72 -0.97 9.58 -23.22
CA ASP A 72 0.17 9.82 -24.13
C ASP A 72 0.98 8.54 -24.45
N LEU A 73 0.68 7.42 -23.77
CA LEU A 73 1.32 6.11 -23.99
C LEU A 73 0.51 5.18 -24.93
N PHE A 74 -0.71 5.56 -25.30
CA PHE A 74 -1.62 4.78 -26.15
C PHE A 74 -2.03 5.52 -27.42
#